data_AF-A0A535FJE7-F1
#
_entry.id   AF-A0A535FJE7-F1
#
_cell.length_a   1.000
_cell.length_b   1.000
_cell.length_c   1.000
_cell.angle_alpha   90.00
_cell.angle_beta   90.00
_cell.angle_gamma   90.00
#
_symmetry.space_group_name_H-M   'P 1'
#
loop_
_entity.id
_entity.type
_entity.pdbx_description
1 polymer ?
#
loop_
_entity_poly.entity_id
_entity_poly.type
_entity_poly.pdbx_seq_one_letter_code
_entity_poly.pdbx_strand_id
1 'polypeptide(L)'
;MLSSHQTFIAQALREGWHAVRISIDMTWLAKDIATPEQVLKYEAASDAVFTFQNAPIIALMHYDHSKLLPSLVVEMLKLHPISVVGKYIKRNPYYLNSEQYMLKILRINKEKGNNPTG
;
A
#
# COMPACT_ATOMS: atom_id res chain seq x y z
N MET A 1 -1.70 11.05 7.59
CA MET A 1 -0.72 10.76 6.53
C MET A 1 -1.35 10.87 5.14
N LEU A 2 -2.44 10.14 4.83
CA LEU A 2 -3.11 10.23 3.51
C LEU A 2 -3.61 11.65 3.16
N SER A 3 -4.25 12.33 4.11
CA SER A 3 -4.67 13.74 3.95
C SER A 3 -3.51 14.68 3.63
N SER A 4 -2.36 14.47 4.28
CA SER A 4 -1.13 15.24 4.03
C SER A 4 -0.64 15.08 2.59
N HIS A 5 -0.68 13.86 2.04
CA HIS A 5 -0.35 13.62 0.63
C HIS A 5 -1.33 14.32 -0.31
N GLN A 6 -2.64 14.26 -0.04
CA GLN A 6 -3.64 14.95 -0.86
C GLN A 6 -3.45 16.46 -0.86
N THR A 7 -3.21 17.05 0.32
CA THR A 7 -2.93 18.50 0.43
C THR A 7 -1.69 18.88 -0.36
N PHE A 8 -0.63 18.07 -0.30
CA PHE A 8 0.60 18.31 -1.04
C PHE A 8 0.39 18.22 -2.56
N ILE A 9 -0.31 17.19 -3.05
CA ILE A 9 -0.66 17.04 -4.46
C ILE A 9 -1.47 18.25 -4.93
N ALA A 10 -2.51 18.62 -4.18
CA ALA A 10 -3.36 19.76 -4.53
C ALA A 10 -2.57 21.08 -4.56
N GLN A 11 -1.60 21.27 -3.65
CA GLN A 11 -0.73 22.43 -3.65
C GLN A 11 0.18 22.46 -4.87
N ALA A 12 0.86 21.35 -5.19
CA ALA A 12 1.72 21.27 -6.36
C ALA A 12 0.95 21.58 -7.66
N LEU A 13 -0.26 21.05 -7.81
CA LEU A 13 -1.10 21.35 -8.97
C LEU A 13 -1.51 22.83 -9.04
N ARG A 14 -1.80 23.48 -7.89
CA ARG A 14 -2.09 24.93 -7.84
C ARG A 14 -0.89 25.78 -8.23
N GLU A 15 0.32 25.33 -7.93
CA GLU A 15 1.58 26.00 -8.28
C GLU A 15 1.97 25.82 -9.76
N GLY A 16 1.20 25.05 -10.54
CA GLY A 16 1.44 24.82 -11.97
C GLY A 16 2.29 23.60 -12.28
N TRP A 17 2.57 22.74 -11.29
CA TRP A 17 3.21 21.45 -11.55
C TRP A 17 2.21 20.47 -12.16
N HIS A 18 2.70 19.56 -13.01
CA HIS A 18 1.85 18.61 -13.74
C HIS A 18 1.61 17.30 -12.98
N ALA A 19 2.52 16.94 -12.07
CA ALA A 19 2.46 15.70 -11.33
C ALA A 19 3.35 15.76 -10.08
N VAL A 20 3.09 14.86 -9.13
CA VAL A 20 3.91 14.64 -7.94
C VAL A 20 4.58 13.27 -8.02
N ARG A 21 5.85 13.20 -7.61
CA ARG A 21 6.55 11.93 -7.40
C ARG A 21 6.92 11.81 -5.93
N ILE A 22 6.57 10.71 -5.30
CA ILE A 22 6.83 10.47 -3.88
C ILE A 22 7.66 9.19 -3.74
N SER A 23 8.71 9.25 -2.91
CA SER A 23 9.41 8.08 -2.43
C SER A 23 9.21 8.00 -0.93
N ILE A 24 8.72 6.86 -0.44
CA ILE A 24 8.39 6.66 0.97
C ILE A 24 9.22 5.50 1.51
N ASP A 25 10.04 5.79 2.51
CA ASP A 25 10.72 4.78 3.32
C ASP A 25 9.73 4.19 4.33
N MET A 26 9.47 2.88 4.24
CA MET A 26 8.53 2.16 5.09
C MET A 26 9.23 1.41 6.23
N THR A 27 10.51 1.65 6.51
CA THR A 27 11.24 1.05 7.64
C THR A 27 10.64 1.40 9.00
N TRP A 28 9.86 2.48 9.10
CA TRP A 28 9.10 2.82 10.30
C TRP A 28 8.10 1.73 10.71
N LEU A 29 7.66 0.88 9.78
CA LEU A 29 6.80 -0.26 10.05
C LEU A 29 7.44 -1.29 10.99
N ALA A 30 8.77 -1.35 11.04
CA ALA A 30 9.50 -2.28 11.91
C ALA A 30 9.57 -1.82 13.38
N LYS A 31 9.03 -0.66 13.72
CA LYS A 31 9.16 -0.03 15.06
C LYS A 31 7.99 -0.30 16.01
N ASP A 32 7.17 -1.33 15.74
CA ASP A 32 5.93 -1.67 16.49
C ASP A 32 4.91 -0.52 16.63
N ILE A 33 4.91 0.43 15.67
CA ILE A 33 4.05 1.61 15.70
C ILE A 33 2.62 1.30 15.21
N ALA A 34 2.45 0.22 14.43
CA ALA A 34 1.16 -0.20 13.89
C ALA A 34 1.14 -1.72 13.67
N THR A 35 -0.04 -2.33 13.80
CA THR A 35 -0.20 -3.75 13.50
C THR A 35 -0.16 -4.00 11.99
N PRO A 36 0.26 -5.19 11.52
CA PRO A 36 0.26 -5.55 10.09
C PRO A 36 -1.07 -5.28 9.38
N GLU A 37 -2.19 -5.52 10.07
CA GLU A 37 -3.52 -5.27 9.52
C GLU A 37 -3.81 -3.77 9.32
N GLN A 38 -3.45 -2.93 10.29
CA GLN A 38 -3.61 -1.47 10.18
C GLN A 38 -2.81 -0.91 9.00
N VAL A 39 -1.62 -1.45 8.79
CA VAL A 39 -0.71 -1.07 7.71
C VAL A 39 -1.29 -1.44 6.36
N LEU A 40 -1.78 -2.67 6.20
CA LEU A 40 -2.39 -3.14 4.96
C LEU A 40 -3.68 -2.36 4.63
N LYS A 41 -4.49 -2.03 5.65
CA LYS A 41 -5.67 -1.17 5.47
C LYS A 41 -5.28 0.23 5.02
N TYR A 42 -4.20 0.80 5.58
CA TYR A 42 -3.71 2.11 5.19
C TYR A 42 -3.21 2.14 3.74
N GLU A 43 -2.42 1.14 3.32
CA GLU A 43 -1.93 1.04 1.95
C GLU A 43 -3.08 0.86 0.96
N ALA A 44 -4.04 -0.03 1.26
CA ALA A 44 -5.23 -0.20 0.43
C ALA A 44 -6.08 1.09 0.37
N ALA A 45 -6.25 1.82 1.47
CA ALA A 45 -6.94 3.11 1.43
C ALA A 45 -6.17 4.14 0.59
N SER A 46 -4.85 4.10 0.60
CA SER A 46 -3.99 5.00 -0.16
C SER A 46 -4.07 4.72 -1.67
N ASP A 47 -3.94 3.45 -2.09
CA ASP A 47 -4.13 3.02 -3.48
C ASP A 47 -5.52 3.44 -4.00
N ALA A 48 -6.56 3.24 -3.20
CA ALA A 48 -7.92 3.65 -3.54
C ALA A 48 -8.00 5.16 -3.77
N VAL A 49 -7.56 5.95 -2.79
CA VAL A 49 -7.69 7.42 -2.87
C VAL A 49 -6.92 7.99 -4.06
N PHE A 50 -5.70 7.54 -4.32
CA PHE A 50 -4.92 8.05 -5.44
C PHE A 50 -5.47 7.60 -6.79
N THR A 51 -5.93 6.35 -6.89
CA THR A 51 -6.48 5.79 -8.12
C THR A 51 -7.86 6.37 -8.44
N PHE A 52 -8.79 6.43 -7.48
CA PHE A 52 -10.14 6.96 -7.69
C PHE A 52 -10.16 8.45 -8.01
N GLN A 53 -9.22 9.23 -7.47
CA GLN A 53 -9.13 10.66 -7.74
C GLN A 53 -8.39 10.97 -9.05
N ASN A 54 -7.93 9.94 -9.79
CA ASN A 54 -7.08 10.06 -10.97
C ASN A 54 -5.94 11.07 -10.75
N ALA A 55 -5.39 11.07 -9.52
CA ALA A 55 -4.41 12.05 -9.11
C ALA A 55 -3.11 11.82 -9.89
N PRO A 56 -2.46 12.88 -10.42
CA PRO A 56 -1.22 12.73 -11.18
C PRO A 56 -0.05 12.50 -10.22
N ILE A 57 -0.02 11.33 -9.59
CA ILE A 57 0.98 10.91 -8.63
C ILE A 57 1.67 9.62 -9.06
N ILE A 58 2.98 9.56 -8.84
CA ILE A 58 3.77 8.31 -8.86
C ILE A 58 4.35 8.12 -7.47
N ALA A 59 3.99 7.04 -6.79
CA ALA A 59 4.51 6.69 -5.48
C ALA A 59 5.41 5.46 -5.58
N LEU A 60 6.59 5.52 -4.94
CA LEU A 60 7.53 4.43 -4.79
C LEU A 60 7.70 4.11 -3.30
N MET A 61 7.21 2.93 -2.90
CA MET A 61 7.25 2.47 -1.51
C MET A 61 8.46 1.56 -1.29
N HIS A 62 9.31 1.90 -0.33
CA HIS A 62 10.53 1.15 -0.01
C HIS A 62 10.32 0.31 1.24
N TYR A 63 10.39 -1.01 1.09
CA TYR A 63 10.26 -1.95 2.20
C TYR A 63 11.60 -2.63 2.49
N ASP A 64 11.98 -2.68 3.76
CA ASP A 64 13.16 -3.42 4.22
C ASP A 64 12.75 -4.84 4.63
N HIS A 65 12.94 -5.80 3.73
CA HIS A 65 12.61 -7.20 3.97
C HIS A 65 13.44 -7.86 5.08
N SER A 66 14.58 -7.26 5.49
CA SER A 66 15.38 -7.77 6.62
C SER A 66 14.79 -7.39 7.98
N LYS A 67 13.93 -6.36 8.02
CA LYS A 67 13.31 -5.83 9.24
C LYS A 67 11.82 -6.14 9.35
N LEU A 68 11.17 -6.49 8.25
CA LEU A 68 9.73 -6.76 8.20
C LEU A 68 9.45 -8.26 8.17
N LEU A 69 8.31 -8.65 8.74
CA LEU A 69 7.80 -10.01 8.62
C LEU A 69 7.64 -10.38 7.14
N PRO A 70 8.21 -11.51 6.66
CA PRO A 70 8.14 -11.88 5.24
C PRO A 70 6.70 -11.95 4.70
N SER A 71 5.76 -12.43 5.52
CA SER A 71 4.34 -12.50 5.18
C SER A 71 3.72 -11.11 4.94
N LEU A 72 4.11 -10.10 5.73
CA LEU A 72 3.66 -8.73 5.55
C LEU A 72 4.22 -8.15 4.25
N VAL A 73 5.51 -8.32 3.95
CA VAL A 73 6.11 -7.83 2.71
C VAL A 73 5.40 -8.38 1.48
N VAL A 74 5.07 -9.68 1.48
CA VAL A 74 4.32 -10.31 0.39
C VAL A 74 2.92 -9.72 0.24
N GLU A 75 2.24 -9.42 1.34
CA GLU A 75 0.92 -8.79 1.29
C GLU A 75 0.97 -7.33 0.83
N MET A 76 1.98 -6.56 1.25
CA MET A 76 2.21 -5.19 0.77
C MET A 76 2.50 -5.17 -0.73
N LEU A 77 3.34 -6.08 -1.23
CA LEU A 77 3.64 -6.18 -2.67
C LEU A 77 2.39 -6.37 -3.51
N LYS A 78 1.38 -7.12 -3.04
CA LYS A 78 0.12 -7.33 -3.76
C LYS A 78 -0.68 -6.05 -3.97
N LEU A 79 -0.43 -4.99 -3.20
CA LEU A 79 -1.06 -3.68 -3.38
C LEU A 79 -0.34 -2.79 -4.40
N HIS A 80 0.77 -3.25 -4.99
CA HIS A 80 1.56 -2.46 -5.94
C HIS A 80 1.57 -3.09 -7.34
N PRO A 81 1.25 -2.32 -8.40
CA PRO A 81 1.18 -2.84 -9.77
C PRO A 81 2.56 -3.11 -10.38
N ILE A 82 3.62 -2.50 -9.84
CA ILE A 82 5.01 -2.69 -10.25
C ILE A 82 5.81 -3.10 -9.02
N SER A 83 6.59 -4.18 -9.13
CA SER A 83 7.52 -4.62 -8.10
C SER A 83 8.96 -4.41 -8.55
N VAL A 84 9.78 -3.96 -7.58
CA VAL A 84 11.23 -3.80 -7.75
C VAL A 84 11.93 -4.65 -6.69
N VAL A 85 12.72 -5.63 -7.12
CA VAL A 85 13.47 -6.52 -6.22
C VAL A 85 14.90 -6.64 -6.74
N GLY A 86 15.85 -6.10 -5.99
CA GLY A 86 17.24 -5.98 -6.43
C GLY A 86 17.33 -5.22 -7.76
N LYS A 87 17.85 -5.88 -8.80
CA LYS A 87 17.99 -5.30 -10.15
C LYS A 87 16.78 -5.56 -11.07
N TYR A 88 15.73 -6.21 -10.58
CA TYR A 88 14.59 -6.63 -11.39
C TYR A 88 13.40 -5.71 -11.19
N ILE A 89 12.83 -5.23 -12.30
CA ILE A 89 11.57 -4.48 -12.34
C ILE A 89 10.57 -5.29 -13.15
N LYS A 90 9.41 -5.59 -12.57
CA LYS A 90 8.35 -6.36 -13.23
C LYS A 90 6.99 -5.77 -12.91
N ARG A 91 6.05 -5.90 -13.87
CA ARG A 91 4.63 -5.80 -13.54
C ARG A 91 4.30 -6.92 -12.57
N ASN A 92 3.61 -6.60 -11.48
CA ASN A 92 3.30 -7.57 -10.45
C ASN A 92 2.11 -8.44 -10.90
N PRO A 93 2.31 -9.75 -11.16
CA PRO A 93 1.21 -10.64 -11.58
C PRO A 93 0.22 -10.91 -10.44
N TYR A 94 0.58 -10.59 -9.20
CA TYR A 94 -0.27 -10.75 -8.01
C TYR A 94 -0.89 -9.43 -7.55
N TYR A 95 -0.84 -8.38 -8.38
CA TYR A 95 -1.46 -7.09 -8.04
C TYR A 95 -2.96 -7.25 -7.85
N LEU A 96 -3.45 -6.76 -6.72
CA LEU A 96 -4.84 -6.61 -6.36
C LEU A 96 -5.08 -5.12 -6.14
N ASN A 97 -6.06 -4.56 -6.84
CA ASN A 97 -6.50 -3.21 -6.53
C ASN A 97 -7.16 -3.19 -5.12
N SER A 98 -7.34 -2.00 -4.59
CA SER A 98 -7.92 -1.79 -3.27
C SER A 98 -9.23 -2.54 -3.01
N GLU A 99 -10.15 -2.57 -3.98
CA GLU A 99 -11.43 -3.27 -3.86
C GLU A 99 -11.23 -4.78 -3.74
N GLN A 100 -10.43 -5.36 -4.64
CA GLN A 100 -10.09 -6.78 -4.64
C GLN A 100 -9.38 -7.20 -3.35
N TYR A 101 -8.47 -6.35 -2.87
CA TYR A 101 -7.74 -6.60 -1.64
C TYR A 101 -8.67 -6.57 -0.41
N MET A 102 -9.58 -5.59 -0.33
CA MET A 102 -10.56 -5.51 0.76
C MET A 102 -11.51 -6.71 0.77
N LEU A 103 -11.97 -7.18 -0.39
CA LEU A 103 -12.77 -8.40 -0.49
C LEU A 103 -12.02 -9.63 0.03
N LYS A 104 -10.72 -9.73 -0.25
CA LYS A 104 -9.87 -10.81 0.28
C LYS A 104 -9.81 -10.78 1.82
N ILE A 105 -9.60 -9.61 2.42
CA ILE A 105 -9.57 -9.45 3.89
C ILE A 105 -10.92 -9.85 4.52
N LEU A 106 -12.03 -9.41 3.92
CA LEU A 106 -13.37 -9.75 4.41
C LEU A 106 -13.64 -11.27 4.36
N ARG A 107 -13.20 -11.95 3.29
CA ARG A 107 -13.32 -13.41 3.17
C ARG A 107 -12.52 -14.15 4.24
N ILE A 108 -11.27 -13.76 4.45
CA ILE A 108 -10.40 -14.36 5.48
C ILE A 108 -11.02 -14.20 6.88
N ASN A 109 -11.59 -13.03 7.18
CA ASN A 109 -12.21 -12.78 8.48
C ASN A 109 -13.49 -13.60 8.67
N LYS A 110 -14.29 -13.80 7.62
CA LYS A 110 -15.48 -14.66 7.65
C LYS A 110 -15.11 -16.13 7.92
N GLU A 111 -14.04 -16.63 7.29
CA GLU A 111 -13.54 -17.99 7.50
C GLU A 111 -13.00 -18.21 8.91
N LYS A 112 -12.28 -17.23 9.47
CA LYS A 112 -11.81 -17.26 10.87
C LYS A 112 -12.97 -17.22 11.87
N GLY A 113 -14.02 -16.45 11.61
CA GLY A 113 -15.22 -16.41 12.46
C GLY A 113 -16.07 -17.68 12.39
N ASN A 114 -15.97 -18.44 11.30
CA ASN A 114 -16.70 -19.71 11.11
C ASN A 114 -15.94 -20.95 11.62
N ASN A 115 -14.68 -20.81 12.04
CA ASN A 115 -13.95 -21.87 12.74
C ASN A 115 -13.92 -21.53 14.24
N PRO A 116 -14.94 -21.94 15.04
CA PRO A 116 -14.73 -22.01 16.48
C PRO A 116 -13.64 -23.07 16.70
N THR A 117 -12.60 -22.68 17.43
CA THR A 117 -11.52 -23.56 17.89
C THR A 117 -12.08 -24.92 18.34
N GLY A 118 -11.58 -25.99 17.72
CA GLY A 118 -11.69 -27.35 18.27
C GLY A 118 -10.79 -27.53 19.47
#